data_AF-A8V0F1-F1
#
_entry.id   AF-A8V0F1-F1
#
_cell.length_a   1.000
_cell.length_b   1.000
_cell.length_c   1.000
_cell.angle_alpha   90.00
_cell.angle_beta   90.00
_cell.angle_gamma   90.00
#
_symmetry.space_group_name_H-M   'P 1'
#
loop_
_entity.id
_entity.type
_entity.pdbx_description
1 polymer ?
#
loop_
_entity_poly.entity_id
_entity_poly.type
_entity_poly.pdbx_seq_one_letter_code
_entity_poly.pdbx_strand_id
1 'polypeptide(L)'
;NLNKEDKDLRRKLHKTIKKVNDDITREYQFNTAIASIMEFFNSLTSYKGENKKILKESVENLILLLSPFTPFIADELWRIIGNTGYTLQQKFPEADPSALIEEEKEIPVQINGKMRGKITVPADASEEQVLNTALENENIKKWVEGKEIIKTIFVKGKILNIIVKG
;
A
#
# COMPACT_ATOMS: atom_id res chain seq x y z
N ASN A 1 -2.08 0.54 20.45
CA ASN A 1 -2.08 1.52 19.36
C ASN A 1 -0.85 1.30 18.49
N LEU A 2 -1.06 1.10 17.19
CA LEU A 2 0.03 0.94 16.22
C LEU A 2 0.53 2.33 15.79
N ASN A 3 1.84 2.49 15.67
CA ASN A 3 2.43 3.70 15.08
C ASN A 3 2.22 3.70 13.54
N LYS A 4 2.63 4.77 12.85
CA LYS A 4 2.44 4.89 11.40
C LYS A 4 3.15 3.78 10.61
N GLU A 5 4.40 3.48 10.92
CA GLU A 5 5.17 2.43 10.24
C GLU A 5 4.54 1.04 10.42
N ASP A 6 4.08 0.72 11.63
CA ASP A 6 3.37 -0.52 11.95
C ASP A 6 2.07 -0.63 11.16
N LYS A 7 1.29 0.46 11.10
CA LYS A 7 0.04 0.52 10.31
C LYS A 7 0.32 0.32 8.82
N ASP A 8 1.38 0.93 8.30
CA ASP A 8 1.72 0.88 6.88
C ASP A 8 2.20 -0.52 6.46
N LEU A 9 3.06 -1.16 7.25
CA LEU A 9 3.48 -2.54 7.00
C LEU A 9 2.29 -3.51 7.09
N ARG A 10 1.48 -3.41 8.15
CA ARG A 10 0.28 -4.24 8.32
C ARG A 10 -0.71 -4.03 7.18
N ARG A 11 -0.90 -2.80 6.70
CA ARG A 11 -1.74 -2.51 5.53
C ARG A 11 -1.17 -3.17 4.26
N LYS A 12 0.14 -3.09 4.02
CA LYS A 12 0.77 -3.75 2.86
C LYS A 12 0.60 -5.27 2.93
N LEU A 13 0.74 -5.88 4.12
CA LEU A 13 0.45 -7.30 4.33
C LEU A 13 -0.97 -7.65 3.91
N HIS A 14 -1.97 -6.97 4.47
CA HIS A 14 -3.38 -7.29 4.22
C HIS A 14 -3.82 -7.01 2.78
N LYS A 15 -3.24 -5.99 2.12
CA LYS A 15 -3.40 -5.78 0.67
C LYS A 15 -2.82 -6.95 -0.14
N THR A 16 -1.67 -7.46 0.27
CA THR A 16 -1.00 -8.59 -0.38
C THR A 16 -1.79 -9.88 -0.21
N ILE A 17 -2.27 -10.16 1.00
CA ILE A 17 -3.16 -11.31 1.28
C ILE A 17 -4.39 -11.27 0.37
N LYS A 18 -5.06 -10.12 0.28
CA LYS A 18 -6.24 -9.96 -0.58
C LYS A 18 -5.89 -10.25 -2.05
N LYS A 19 -4.83 -9.61 -2.56
CA LYS A 19 -4.41 -9.78 -3.96
C LYS A 19 -4.00 -11.22 -4.28
N VAL A 20 -3.21 -11.87 -3.42
CA VAL A 20 -2.78 -13.26 -3.64
C VAL A 20 -3.98 -14.21 -3.61
N ASN A 21 -4.95 -14.01 -2.70
CA ASN A 21 -6.18 -14.79 -2.69
C ASN A 21 -6.97 -14.64 -4.00
N ASP A 22 -7.19 -13.41 -4.47
CA ASP A 22 -7.91 -13.15 -5.73
C ASP A 22 -7.13 -13.73 -6.94
N ASP A 23 -5.81 -13.52 -7.00
CA ASP A 23 -4.94 -13.98 -8.10
C ASP A 23 -4.90 -15.53 -8.18
N ILE A 24 -4.85 -16.24 -7.05
CA ILE A 24 -4.81 -17.71 -7.00
C ILE A 24 -6.19 -18.33 -7.30
N THR A 25 -7.26 -17.79 -6.71
CA THR A 25 -8.57 -18.47 -6.69
C THR A 25 -9.51 -18.06 -7.82
N ARG A 26 -9.37 -16.84 -8.34
CA ARG A 26 -10.30 -16.27 -9.34
C ARG A 26 -9.63 -16.04 -10.67
N GLU A 27 -8.45 -15.40 -10.65
CA GLU A 27 -7.82 -14.92 -11.87
C GLU A 27 -6.81 -15.91 -12.47
N TYR A 28 -6.35 -16.89 -11.68
CA TYR A 28 -5.29 -17.84 -12.03
C TYR A 28 -3.99 -17.14 -12.48
N GLN A 29 -3.72 -15.94 -11.96
CA GLN A 29 -2.55 -15.13 -12.28
C GLN A 29 -1.42 -15.38 -11.26
N PHE A 30 -0.83 -16.58 -11.30
CA PHE A 30 0.21 -16.97 -10.33
C PHE A 30 1.45 -16.05 -10.35
N ASN A 31 1.83 -15.55 -11.52
CA ASN A 31 2.98 -14.63 -11.64
C ASN A 31 2.76 -13.31 -10.89
N THR A 32 1.54 -12.76 -10.93
CA THR A 32 1.22 -11.51 -10.21
C THR A 32 1.05 -11.75 -8.72
N ALA A 33 0.62 -12.95 -8.32
CA ALA A 33 0.61 -13.34 -6.92
C ALA A 33 2.04 -13.37 -6.35
N ILE A 34 2.98 -14.02 -7.05
CA ILE A 34 4.39 -14.06 -6.68
C ILE A 34 5.00 -12.65 -6.66
N ALA A 35 4.71 -11.81 -7.66
CA ALA A 35 5.17 -10.41 -7.68
C ALA A 35 4.67 -9.63 -6.45
N SER A 36 3.41 -9.82 -6.06
CA SER A 36 2.83 -9.18 -4.87
C SER A 36 3.52 -9.63 -3.58
N ILE A 37 3.85 -10.92 -3.48
CA ILE A 37 4.62 -11.48 -2.36
C ILE A 37 6.02 -10.86 -2.30
N MET A 38 6.70 -10.72 -3.44
CA MET A 38 8.02 -10.06 -3.53
C MET A 38 7.97 -8.60 -3.09
N GLU A 39 6.95 -7.84 -3.51
CA GLU A 39 6.77 -6.46 -3.06
C GLU A 39 6.53 -6.37 -1.55
N PHE A 40 5.75 -7.28 -0.98
CA PHE A 40 5.56 -7.34 0.46
C PHE A 40 6.86 -7.68 1.19
N PHE A 41 7.62 -8.66 0.70
CA PHE A 41 8.93 -9.00 1.25
C PHE A 41 9.86 -7.78 1.28
N ASN A 42 9.94 -7.01 0.19
CA ASN A 42 10.73 -5.77 0.15
C ASN A 42 10.25 -4.71 1.17
N SER A 43 8.95 -4.64 1.41
CA SER A 43 8.36 -3.74 2.41
C SER A 43 8.73 -4.18 3.82
N LEU A 44 8.70 -5.49 4.09
CA LEU A 44 9.09 -6.08 5.36
C LEU A 44 10.59 -5.92 5.65
N THR A 45 11.46 -6.08 4.65
CA THR A 45 12.92 -5.88 4.84
C THR A 45 13.29 -4.42 5.02
N SER A 46 12.49 -3.49 4.49
CA SER A 46 12.69 -2.05 4.66
C SER A 46 12.06 -1.48 5.94
N TYR A 47 11.26 -2.28 6.65
CA TYR A 47 10.59 -1.86 7.88
C TYR A 47 11.59 -1.73 9.04
N LYS A 48 11.58 -0.56 9.68
CA LYS A 48 12.51 -0.20 10.76
C LYS A 48 11.90 -0.29 12.16
N GLY A 49 10.60 -0.58 12.25
CA GLY A 49 9.93 -0.71 13.53
C GLY A 49 10.32 -2.00 14.25
N GLU A 50 10.22 -1.98 15.58
CA GLU A 50 10.58 -3.11 16.44
C GLU A 50 9.35 -3.85 17.00
N ASN A 51 8.16 -3.61 16.44
CA ASN A 51 6.93 -4.20 16.94
C ASN A 51 6.89 -5.71 16.63
N LYS A 52 7.30 -6.51 17.62
CA LYS A 52 7.37 -7.98 17.54
C LYS A 52 6.06 -8.62 17.08
N LYS A 53 4.89 -8.05 17.43
CA LYS A 53 3.60 -8.60 17.00
C LYS A 53 3.38 -8.43 15.50
N ILE A 54 3.72 -7.26 14.97
CA ILE A 54 3.61 -6.96 13.53
C ILE A 54 4.63 -7.75 12.73
N LEU A 55 5.86 -7.86 13.23
CA LEU A 55 6.90 -8.69 12.61
C LEU A 55 6.49 -10.16 12.56
N LYS A 56 5.97 -10.70 13.68
CA LYS A 56 5.47 -12.08 13.74
C LYS A 56 4.33 -12.30 12.76
N GLU A 57 3.28 -11.46 12.79
CA GLU A 57 2.15 -11.53 11.86
C GLU A 57 2.65 -11.49 10.40
N SER A 58 3.58 -10.59 10.10
CA SER A 58 4.13 -10.40 8.74
C SER A 58 4.90 -11.60 8.24
N VAL A 59 5.80 -12.16 9.06
CA VAL A 59 6.63 -13.30 8.68
C VAL A 59 5.80 -14.58 8.56
N GLU A 60 4.89 -14.83 9.51
CA GLU A 60 4.02 -16.01 9.45
C GLU A 60 3.14 -15.99 8.20
N ASN A 61 2.49 -14.86 7.91
CA ASN A 61 1.66 -14.76 6.71
C ASN A 61 2.48 -14.78 5.42
N LEU A 62 3.70 -14.21 5.38
CA LEU A 62 4.59 -14.33 4.23
C LEU A 62 4.88 -15.80 3.89
N ILE A 63 5.21 -16.61 4.90
CA ILE A 63 5.49 -18.05 4.73
C ILE A 63 4.24 -18.78 4.23
N LEU A 64 3.07 -18.50 4.81
CA LEU A 64 1.81 -19.11 4.37
C LEU A 64 1.44 -18.72 2.93
N LEU A 65 1.64 -17.47 2.52
CA LEU A 65 1.41 -17.01 1.15
C LEU A 65 2.37 -17.68 0.15
N LEU A 66 3.58 -18.05 0.57
CA LEU A 66 4.54 -18.80 -0.25
C LEU A 66 4.19 -20.28 -0.38
N SER A 67 3.50 -20.87 0.60
CA SER A 67 3.24 -22.31 0.67
C SER A 67 2.63 -22.95 -0.59
N PRO A 68 1.73 -22.30 -1.36
CA PRO A 68 1.20 -22.90 -2.59
C PRO A 68 2.24 -22.99 -3.72
N PHE A 69 3.33 -22.21 -3.66
CA PHE A 69 4.35 -22.10 -4.70
C PHE A 69 5.63 -22.85 -4.34
N THR A 70 6.06 -22.78 -3.08
CA THR A 70 7.31 -23.36 -2.58
C THR A 70 7.11 -24.13 -1.27
N PRO A 71 6.27 -25.17 -1.24
CA PRO A 71 5.78 -25.81 0.00
C PRO A 71 6.90 -26.33 0.90
N PHE A 72 7.94 -26.96 0.33
CA PHE A 72 9.04 -27.51 1.12
C PHE A 72 9.87 -26.43 1.84
N ILE A 73 10.10 -25.29 1.17
CA ILE A 73 10.81 -24.15 1.77
C ILE A 73 9.91 -23.48 2.81
N ALA A 74 8.62 -23.29 2.50
CA ALA A 74 7.68 -22.71 3.43
C ALA A 74 7.59 -23.52 4.74
N ASP A 75 7.51 -24.85 4.65
CA ASP A 75 7.50 -25.74 5.82
C ASP A 75 8.78 -25.66 6.64
N GLU A 76 9.94 -25.55 6.01
CA GLU A 76 11.22 -25.38 6.71
C GLU A 76 11.28 -24.04 7.43
N LEU A 77 10.90 -22.95 6.75
CA LEU A 77 10.84 -21.62 7.34
C LEU A 77 9.84 -21.56 8.50
N TRP A 78 8.69 -22.22 8.38
CA TRP A 78 7.68 -22.32 9.43
C TRP A 78 8.25 -22.95 10.70
N ARG A 79 9.04 -24.01 10.56
CA ARG A 79 9.75 -24.64 11.70
C ARG A 79 10.85 -23.75 12.25
N ILE A 80 11.64 -23.09 11.40
CA ILE A 80 12.72 -22.18 11.80
C ILE A 80 12.19 -21.05 12.71
N ILE A 81 11.01 -20.52 12.43
CA ILE A 81 10.39 -19.48 13.26
C ILE A 81 9.72 -20.01 14.54
N GLY A 82 9.86 -21.32 14.82
CA GLY A 82 9.39 -21.96 16.05
C GLY A 82 7.95 -22.46 16.00
N ASN A 83 7.30 -22.45 14.84
CA ASN A 83 5.96 -23.03 14.69
C ASN A 83 6.03 -24.55 14.47
N THR A 84 4.92 -25.23 14.75
CA THR A 84 4.79 -26.69 14.64
C THR A 84 3.84 -27.09 13.51
N GLY A 85 3.91 -28.35 13.09
CA GLY A 85 3.11 -28.88 11.98
C GLY A 85 3.61 -28.41 10.60
N TYR A 86 2.74 -28.55 9.61
CA TYR A 86 3.00 -28.18 8.22
C TYR A 86 2.16 -26.98 7.80
N THR A 87 2.66 -26.17 6.89
CA THR A 87 1.97 -25.01 6.31
C THR A 87 0.65 -25.41 5.64
N LEU A 88 0.62 -26.57 4.96
CA LEU A 88 -0.58 -27.16 4.35
C LEU A 88 -1.72 -27.47 5.35
N GLN A 89 -1.41 -27.60 6.64
CA GLN A 89 -2.39 -27.85 7.69
C GLN A 89 -2.90 -26.54 8.33
N GLN A 90 -2.28 -25.41 8.01
CA GLN A 90 -2.67 -24.11 8.53
C GLN A 90 -3.79 -23.52 7.69
N LYS A 91 -4.59 -22.65 8.30
CA LYS A 91 -5.55 -21.84 7.54
C LYS A 91 -4.78 -20.89 6.63
N PHE A 92 -5.22 -20.81 5.38
CA PHE A 92 -4.66 -19.82 4.46
C PHE A 92 -5.04 -18.40 4.93
N PRO A 93 -4.15 -17.40 4.81
CA PRO A 93 -4.41 -16.04 5.30
C PRO A 93 -5.65 -15.38 4.69
N GLU A 94 -6.42 -14.69 5.53
CA GLU A 94 -7.55 -13.83 5.12
C GLU A 94 -7.26 -12.37 5.47
N ALA A 95 -7.61 -11.46 4.56
CA ALA A 95 -7.34 -10.03 4.76
C ALA A 95 -8.31 -9.42 5.78
N ASP A 96 -7.76 -8.72 6.77
CA ASP A 96 -8.49 -7.91 7.75
C ASP A 96 -8.97 -6.61 7.08
N PRO A 97 -10.30 -6.41 6.91
CA PRO A 97 -10.82 -5.20 6.28
C PRO A 97 -10.45 -3.91 7.02
N SER A 98 -10.26 -3.98 8.34
CA SER A 98 -9.87 -2.80 9.15
C SER A 98 -8.44 -2.34 8.85
N ALA A 99 -7.54 -3.27 8.53
CA ALA A 99 -6.17 -2.96 8.14
C ALA A 99 -6.07 -2.31 6.76
N LEU A 100 -7.08 -2.50 5.91
CA LEU A 100 -7.14 -1.90 4.57
C LEU A 100 -7.60 -0.44 4.56
N ILE A 101 -8.13 0.05 5.69
CA ILE A 101 -8.57 1.44 5.81
C ILE A 101 -7.33 2.35 5.77
N GLU A 102 -7.35 3.29 4.84
CA GLU A 102 -6.37 4.38 4.75
C GLU A 102 -6.96 5.60 5.45
N GLU A 103 -6.24 6.12 6.45
CA GLU A 103 -6.59 7.39 7.09
C GLU A 103 -6.13 8.57 6.22
N GLU A 104 -4.99 8.39 5.54
CA GLU A 104 -4.36 9.37 4.65
C GLU A 104 -4.05 8.73 3.30
N LYS A 105 -4.08 9.53 2.24
CA LYS A 105 -3.72 9.16 0.87
C LYS A 105 -2.74 10.15 0.28
N GLU A 106 -1.77 9.60 -0.44
CA GLU A 106 -0.87 10.39 -1.27
C GLU A 106 -1.53 10.62 -2.64
N ILE A 107 -1.78 11.87 -2.98
CA ILE A 107 -2.38 12.28 -4.25
C ILE A 107 -1.32 12.95 -5.12
N PRO A 108 -1.02 12.40 -6.31
CA PRO A 108 -0.15 13.08 -7.27
C PRO A 108 -0.82 14.34 -7.79
N VAL A 109 -0.04 15.43 -7.86
CA VAL A 109 -0.49 16.72 -8.39
C VAL A 109 0.17 16.98 -9.73
N GLN A 110 -0.67 17.27 -10.72
CA GLN A 110 -0.29 17.63 -12.07
C GLN A 110 -0.64 19.09 -12.36
N ILE A 111 0.17 19.71 -13.21
CA ILE A 111 -0.10 21.04 -13.75
C ILE A 111 0.01 20.97 -15.26
N ASN A 112 -1.08 21.30 -15.97
CA ASN A 112 -1.22 21.12 -17.41
C ASN A 112 -0.79 19.70 -17.86
N GLY A 113 -1.21 18.68 -17.09
CA GLY A 113 -0.92 17.26 -17.36
C GLY A 113 0.49 16.77 -17.01
N LYS A 114 1.39 17.63 -16.53
CA LYS A 114 2.75 17.23 -16.08
C LYS A 114 2.79 17.05 -14.57
N MET A 115 3.33 15.94 -14.08
CA MET A 115 3.47 15.67 -12.64
C MET A 115 4.47 16.64 -12.00
N ARG A 116 4.05 17.36 -10.96
CA ARG A 116 4.86 18.39 -10.28
C ARG A 116 5.13 18.11 -8.81
N GLY A 117 4.41 17.17 -8.22
CA GLY A 117 4.61 16.75 -6.85
C GLY A 117 3.54 15.78 -6.40
N LYS A 118 3.52 15.53 -5.10
CA LYS A 118 2.50 14.75 -4.41
C LYS A 118 2.16 15.44 -3.11
N ILE A 119 0.92 15.29 -2.67
CA ILE A 119 0.45 15.79 -1.38
C ILE A 119 -0.19 14.65 -0.60
N THR A 120 -0.09 14.71 0.72
CA THR A 120 -0.76 13.76 1.62
C THR A 120 -1.98 14.45 2.22
N VAL A 121 -3.14 13.82 2.06
CA VAL A 121 -4.44 14.34 2.52
C VAL A 121 -5.25 13.23 3.19
N PRO A 122 -6.24 13.54 4.03
CA PRO A 122 -7.18 12.55 4.54
C PRO A 122 -7.80 11.72 3.40
N ALA A 123 -8.03 10.43 3.60
CA ALA A 123 -8.52 9.54 2.54
C ALA A 123 -9.94 9.89 2.05
N ASP A 124 -10.69 10.62 2.85
CA ASP A 124 -12.02 11.17 2.59
C ASP A 124 -12.02 12.64 2.18
N ALA A 125 -10.84 13.26 2.01
CA ALA A 125 -10.70 14.67 1.68
C ALA A 125 -11.53 15.09 0.46
N SER A 126 -12.21 16.23 0.61
CA SER A 126 -12.94 16.91 -0.45
C SER A 126 -12.00 17.54 -1.48
N GLU A 127 -12.51 17.78 -2.70
CA GLU A 127 -11.74 18.46 -3.74
C GLU A 127 -11.14 19.78 -3.27
N GLU A 128 -11.90 20.57 -2.50
CA GLU A 128 -11.47 21.85 -1.95
C GLU A 128 -10.30 21.70 -0.98
N GLN A 129 -10.38 20.73 -0.06
CA GLN A 129 -9.28 20.44 0.86
C GLN A 129 -8.01 20.02 0.11
N VAL A 130 -8.16 19.14 -0.89
CA VAL A 130 -7.03 18.67 -1.71
C VAL A 130 -6.39 19.81 -2.49
N LEU A 131 -7.20 20.70 -3.07
CA LEU A 131 -6.73 21.88 -3.79
C LEU A 131 -5.98 22.84 -2.87
N ASN A 132 -6.53 23.15 -1.70
CA ASN A 132 -5.89 24.05 -0.74
C ASN A 132 -4.54 23.50 -0.27
N THR A 133 -4.48 22.21 0.11
CA THR A 133 -3.22 21.55 0.46
C THR A 133 -2.21 21.55 -0.71
N ALA A 134 -2.68 21.41 -1.95
CA ALA A 134 -1.81 21.50 -3.13
C ALA A 134 -1.23 22.90 -3.32
N LEU A 135 -2.03 23.95 -3.11
CA LEU A 135 -1.60 25.35 -3.30
C LEU A 135 -0.68 25.85 -2.18
N GLU A 136 -0.78 25.28 -0.98
CA GLU A 136 0.13 25.54 0.14
C GLU A 136 1.49 24.86 -0.01
N ASN A 137 1.56 23.78 -0.81
CA ASN A 137 2.81 23.07 -1.05
C ASN A 137 3.78 23.90 -1.90
N GLU A 138 4.94 24.25 -1.34
CA GLU A 138 5.94 25.09 -2.00
C GLU A 138 6.39 24.56 -3.38
N ASN A 139 6.48 23.24 -3.54
CA ASN A 139 6.87 22.63 -4.82
C ASN A 139 5.82 22.78 -5.92
N ILE A 140 4.56 22.94 -5.54
CA ILE A 140 3.42 23.11 -6.46
C ILE A 140 3.16 24.61 -6.68
N LYS A 141 3.21 25.40 -5.60
CA LYS A 141 2.95 26.85 -5.61
C LYS A 141 3.75 27.59 -6.67
N LYS A 142 5.06 27.29 -6.80
CA LYS A 142 5.95 27.90 -7.82
C LYS A 142 5.48 27.74 -9.27
N TRP A 143 4.64 26.75 -9.56
CA TRP A 143 4.13 26.49 -10.90
C TRP A 143 2.78 27.17 -11.18
N VAL A 144 2.08 27.58 -10.13
CA VAL A 144 0.76 28.22 -10.16
C VAL A 144 0.87 29.72 -9.91
N GLU A 145 1.90 30.17 -9.19
CA GLU A 145 2.15 31.57 -8.88
C GLU A 145 2.22 32.44 -10.15
N GLY A 146 1.50 33.55 -10.14
CA GLY A 146 1.39 34.47 -11.28
C GLY A 146 0.54 33.96 -12.45
N LYS A 147 -0.10 32.79 -12.34
CA LYS A 147 -0.96 32.21 -13.38
C LYS A 147 -2.41 32.16 -12.95
N GLU A 148 -3.30 32.24 -13.94
CA GLU A 148 -4.73 32.06 -13.76
C GLU A 148 -5.09 30.57 -13.77
N ILE A 149 -5.80 30.09 -12.74
CA ILE A 149 -6.33 28.72 -12.72
C ILE A 149 -7.61 28.70 -13.56
N ILE A 150 -7.57 28.03 -14.70
CA ILE A 150 -8.71 27.92 -15.63
C ILE A 150 -9.68 26.84 -15.14
N LYS A 151 -9.13 25.71 -14.69
CA LYS A 151 -9.90 24.51 -14.37
C LYS A 151 -9.10 23.58 -13.47
N THR A 152 -9.80 22.96 -12.52
CA THR A 152 -9.27 21.87 -11.70
C THR A 152 -9.97 20.58 -12.10
N ILE A 153 -9.20 19.49 -12.22
CA ILE A 153 -9.73 18.14 -12.47
C ILE A 153 -9.27 17.27 -11.32
N PHE A 154 -10.21 16.95 -10.43
CA PHE A 154 -9.97 16.04 -9.33
C PHE A 154 -10.62 14.69 -9.58
N VAL A 155 -9.83 13.63 -9.52
CA VAL A 155 -10.32 12.26 -9.48
C VAL A 155 -10.08 11.73 -8.09
N LYS A 156 -11.17 11.51 -7.34
CA LYS A 156 -11.12 11.19 -5.90
C LYS A 156 -10.15 10.05 -5.60
N GLY A 157 -9.15 10.35 -4.77
CA GLY A 157 -8.12 9.40 -4.34
C GLY A 157 -7.15 8.93 -5.42
N LYS A 158 -7.14 9.55 -6.62
CA LYS A 158 -6.24 9.18 -7.72
C LYS A 158 -5.33 10.31 -8.16
N ILE A 159 -5.86 11.50 -8.46
CA ILE A 159 -5.07 12.58 -9.04
C ILE A 159 -5.75 13.95 -8.89
N LEU A 160 -4.94 14.99 -8.73
CA LEU A 160 -5.35 16.39 -8.91
C LEU A 160 -4.59 16.98 -10.10
N ASN A 161 -5.30 17.46 -11.12
CA ASN A 161 -4.69 18.17 -12.25
C ASN A 161 -5.21 19.61 -12.30
N ILE A 162 -4.30 20.57 -12.17
CA ILE A 162 -4.58 21.99 -12.19
C ILE A 162 -4.23 22.53 -13.57
N ILE A 163 -5.21 23.08 -14.28
CA ILE A 163 -5.03 23.71 -15.58
C ILE A 163 -4.82 25.19 -15.37
N VAL A 164 -3.65 25.70 -15.76
CA VAL A 164 -3.25 27.10 -15.57
C VAL A 164 -2.97 27.78 -16.91
N LYS A 165 -3.34 29.07 -17.00
CA LYS A 165 -3.04 29.98 -18.11
C LYS A 165 -2.13 31.10 -17.61
N GLY A 166 -1.07 31.39 -18.35
CA GLY A 166 -0.09 32.43 -18.03
C GLY A 166 1.22 32.16 -18.75
#